data_AF-A0A9D6SWR1-F1
#
_entry.id   AF-A0A9D6SWR1-F1
#
_cell.length_a   1.000
_cell.length_b   1.000
_cell.length_c   1.000
_cell.angle_alpha   90.00
_cell.angle_beta   90.00
_cell.angle_gamma   90.00
#
_symmetry.space_group_name_H-M   'P 1'
#
loop_
_entity.id
_entity.type
_entity.pdbx_description
1 polymer ?
#
loop_
_entity_poly.entity_id
_entity_poly.type
_entity_poly.pdbx_seq_one_letter_code
_entity_poly.pdbx_strand_id
1 'polypeptide(L)'
;KGPYVRQRAVIQAVLDGEADVAAIDGYGHDLLRRHDPAVAARLRAVATTAPAPSPPLVASPAMPPAERERLREALLAAHEAPELKPVLEDLLLLRLARVEDQAFQLFLDWEHAAAAAGYAKLR
;
A
#
# COMPACT_ATOMS: atom_id res chain seq x y z
N LYS A 1 8.10 20.12 9.46
CA LYS A 1 7.07 20.54 8.46
C LYS A 1 6.15 19.34 8.25
N GLY A 2 4.85 19.51 8.00
CA GLY A 2 3.88 18.43 7.85
C GLY A 2 2.45 18.99 7.76
N PRO A 3 1.44 18.17 7.41
CA PRO A 3 1.50 16.73 7.16
C PRO A 3 1.99 16.36 5.74
N TYR A 4 2.73 15.25 5.63
CA TYR A 4 3.14 14.69 4.34
C TYR A 4 2.18 13.57 3.94
N VAL A 5 1.52 13.71 2.79
CA VAL A 5 0.52 12.73 2.31
C VAL A 5 1.14 11.62 1.45
N ARG A 6 2.36 11.83 0.93
CA ARG A 6 3.03 10.92 -0.01
C ARG A 6 4.30 10.34 0.58
N GLN A 7 4.54 9.05 0.35
CA GLN A 7 5.69 8.31 0.88
C GLN A 7 7.04 8.95 0.51
N ARG A 8 7.21 9.41 -0.74
CA ARG A 8 8.48 10.06 -1.16
C ARG A 8 8.83 11.30 -0.33
N ALA A 9 7.83 12.08 0.11
CA ALA A 9 8.09 13.30 0.86
C ALA A 9 8.55 13.01 2.30
N VAL A 10 7.96 12.00 2.97
CA VAL A 10 8.43 11.59 4.31
C VAL A 10 9.78 10.91 4.27
N ILE A 11 10.08 10.14 3.20
CA ILE A 11 11.41 9.58 2.97
C ILE A 11 12.44 10.71 2.85
N GLN A 12 12.14 11.73 2.03
CA GLN A 12 13.05 12.85 1.84
C GLN A 12 13.29 13.63 3.15
N ALA A 13 12.25 13.84 3.96
CA ALA A 13 12.39 14.49 5.26
C ALA A 13 13.40 13.78 6.17
N VAL A 14 13.42 12.43 6.16
CA VAL A 14 14.43 11.66 6.90
C VAL A 14 15.82 11.81 6.29
N LEU A 15 15.93 11.74 4.97
CA LEU A 15 17.21 11.84 4.26
C LEU A 15 17.87 13.22 4.40
N ASP A 16 17.06 14.27 4.55
CA ASP A 16 17.50 15.65 4.74
C ASP A 16 17.74 16.01 6.23
N GLY A 17 17.44 15.09 7.14
CA GLY A 17 17.52 15.33 8.59
C GLY A 17 16.42 16.25 9.13
N GLU A 18 15.35 16.51 8.38
CA GLU A 18 14.16 17.22 8.86
C GLU A 18 13.28 16.33 9.78
N ALA A 19 13.48 15.01 9.76
CA ALA A 19 12.82 14.05 10.64
C ALA A 19 13.77 12.90 11.02
N ASP A 20 13.72 12.44 12.27
CA ASP A 20 14.54 11.30 12.71
C ASP A 20 14.00 9.95 12.20
N VAL A 21 12.67 9.84 12.11
CA VAL A 21 11.96 8.63 11.68
C VAL A 21 10.72 9.00 10.86
N ALA A 22 10.31 8.12 9.96
CA ALA A 22 9.08 8.22 9.18
C ALA A 22 8.37 6.87 9.12
N ALA A 23 7.04 6.90 9.18
CA ALA A 23 6.21 5.74 8.87
C ALA A 23 5.95 5.70 7.35
N ILE A 24 6.23 4.56 6.72
CA ILE A 24 5.92 4.28 5.32
C ILE A 24 5.27 2.90 5.20
N ASP A 25 4.50 2.72 4.15
CA ASP A 25 3.95 1.41 3.80
C ASP A 25 5.08 0.41 3.46
N GLY A 26 4.93 -0.83 3.92
CA GLY A 26 5.92 -1.88 3.69
C GLY A 26 6.06 -2.23 2.21
N TYR A 27 4.95 -2.31 1.48
CA TYR A 27 4.97 -2.57 0.04
C TYR A 27 5.60 -1.39 -0.73
N GLY A 28 5.28 -0.15 -0.34
CA GLY A 28 5.96 1.05 -0.84
C GLY A 28 7.48 1.04 -0.62
N HIS A 29 7.95 0.56 0.53
CA HIS A 29 9.38 0.38 0.80
C HIS A 29 10.02 -0.69 -0.08
N ASP A 30 9.32 -1.79 -0.39
CA ASP A 30 9.81 -2.83 -1.29
C ASP A 30 9.93 -2.32 -2.73
N LEU A 31 8.95 -1.55 -3.20
CA LEU A 31 9.02 -0.85 -4.48
C LEU A 31 10.19 0.14 -4.53
N LEU A 32 10.45 0.87 -3.44
CA LEU A 32 11.61 1.75 -3.34
C LEU A 32 12.92 0.96 -3.47
N ARG A 33 13.03 -0.19 -2.79
CA ARG A 33 14.22 -1.05 -2.90
C ARG A 33 14.45 -1.59 -4.32
N ARG A 34 13.37 -1.92 -5.04
CA ARG A 34 13.47 -2.39 -6.44
C ARG A 34 13.88 -1.27 -7.38
N HIS A 35 13.22 -0.11 -7.29
CA HIS A 35 13.25 0.92 -8.33
C HIS A 35 14.20 2.09 -8.03
N ASP A 36 14.59 2.28 -6.76
CA ASP A 36 15.53 3.32 -6.33
C ASP A 36 16.44 2.79 -5.18
N PRO A 37 17.27 1.76 -5.45
CA PRO A 37 18.08 1.10 -4.43
C PRO A 37 19.10 2.03 -3.77
N ALA A 38 19.55 3.08 -4.48
CA ALA A 38 20.47 4.08 -3.94
C ALA A 38 19.83 4.90 -2.81
N VAL A 39 18.57 5.30 -2.99
CA VAL A 39 17.80 5.95 -1.91
C VAL A 39 17.49 4.95 -0.80
N ALA A 40 17.05 3.74 -1.14
CA ALA A 40 16.70 2.73 -0.13
C ALA A 40 17.88 2.35 0.77
N ALA A 41 19.11 2.28 0.23
CA ALA A 41 20.32 1.97 1.00
C ALA A 41 20.68 3.03 2.06
N ARG A 42 20.13 4.24 1.96
CA ARG A 42 20.29 5.32 2.95
C ARG A 42 19.27 5.25 4.08
N LEU A 43 18.32 4.32 4.00
CA LEU A 43 17.27 4.10 4.99
C LEU A 43 17.51 2.78 5.72
N ARG A 44 16.96 2.66 6.93
CA ARG A 44 16.93 1.41 7.68
C ARG A 44 15.59 1.29 8.40
N ALA A 45 14.95 0.12 8.30
CA ALA A 45 13.79 -0.19 9.11
C ALA A 45 14.19 -0.34 10.59
N VAL A 46 13.60 0.47 11.47
CA VAL A 46 13.84 0.43 12.92
C VAL A 46 12.72 -0.29 13.68
N ALA A 47 11.54 -0.38 13.07
CA ALA A 47 10.37 -1.08 13.59
C ALA A 47 9.44 -1.46 12.42
N THR A 48 8.51 -2.37 12.68
CA THR A 48 7.43 -2.76 11.74
C THR A 48 6.11 -2.79 12.50
N THR A 49 5.02 -2.44 11.82
CA THR A 49 3.66 -2.55 12.38
C THR A 49 3.14 -3.97 12.21
N ALA A 50 2.04 -4.29 12.89
CA ALA A 50 1.31 -5.52 12.62
C ALA A 50 0.93 -5.60 11.13
N PRO A 51 0.92 -6.80 10.52
CA PRO A 51 0.49 -6.99 9.14
C PRO A 51 -0.93 -6.49 8.91
N ALA A 52 -1.17 -5.92 7.75
CA ALA A 52 -2.48 -5.49 7.28
C ALA A 52 -2.67 -5.94 5.81
N PRO A 53 -3.90 -6.15 5.34
CA PRO A 53 -4.13 -6.50 3.95
C PRO A 53 -3.68 -5.37 3.01
N SER A 54 -3.13 -5.75 1.85
CA SER A 54 -2.75 -4.80 0.81
C SER A 54 -3.95 -4.00 0.31
N PRO A 55 -3.74 -2.78 -0.22
CA PRO A 55 -4.83 -1.94 -0.74
C PRO A 55 -5.68 -2.67 -1.80
N PRO A 56 -7.02 -2.64 -1.69
CA PRO A 56 -7.88 -3.32 -2.64
C PRO A 56 -8.03 -2.52 -3.93
N LEU A 57 -8.37 -3.21 -5.02
CA LEU A 57 -8.98 -2.58 -6.19
C LEU A 57 -10.50 -2.54 -5.99
N VAL A 58 -11.06 -1.34 -6.03
CA VAL A 58 -12.50 -1.11 -5.85
C VAL A 58 -13.12 -0.58 -7.13
N ALA A 59 -14.31 -1.09 -7.47
CA ALA A 59 -15.08 -0.62 -8.61
C ALA A 59 -16.23 0.28 -8.12
N SER A 60 -16.58 1.29 -8.91
CA SER A 60 -17.74 2.14 -8.62
C SER A 60 -19.03 1.30 -8.52
N PRO A 61 -19.94 1.59 -7.57
CA PRO A 61 -21.24 0.94 -7.53
C PRO A 61 -22.09 1.21 -8.78
N ALA A 62 -21.80 2.28 -9.53
CA ALA A 62 -22.48 2.59 -10.78
C ALA A 62 -22.02 1.75 -12.00
N MET A 63 -20.93 0.99 -11.86
CA MET A 63 -20.43 0.15 -12.96
C MET A 63 -21.38 -1.04 -13.22
N PRO A 64 -21.76 -1.31 -14.49
CA PRO A 64 -22.59 -2.45 -14.83
C PRO A 64 -22.05 -3.78 -14.26
N PRO A 65 -22.88 -4.63 -13.63
CA PRO A 65 -22.41 -5.86 -12.99
C PRO A 65 -21.61 -6.78 -13.92
N ALA A 66 -22.04 -6.90 -15.18
CA ALA A 66 -21.34 -7.71 -16.18
C ALA A 66 -19.95 -7.16 -16.54
N GLU A 67 -19.77 -5.84 -16.57
CA GLU A 67 -18.45 -5.22 -16.81
C GLU A 67 -17.53 -5.42 -15.62
N ARG A 68 -18.05 -5.21 -14.40
CA ARG A 68 -17.31 -5.44 -13.17
C ARG A 68 -16.81 -6.88 -13.06
N GLU A 69 -17.63 -7.86 -13.42
CA GLU A 69 -17.21 -9.25 -13.38
C GLU A 69 -16.18 -9.59 -14.46
N ARG A 70 -16.34 -9.08 -15.69
CA ARG A 70 -15.30 -9.26 -16.73
C ARG A 70 -13.95 -8.68 -16.31
N LEU A 71 -13.94 -7.48 -15.72
CA LEU A 71 -12.71 -6.86 -15.23
C LEU A 71 -12.10 -7.67 -14.09
N ARG A 72 -12.92 -8.15 -13.15
CA ARG A 72 -12.47 -8.99 -12.04
C ARG A 72 -11.81 -10.27 -12.56
N GLU A 73 -12.45 -11.00 -13.46
CA GLU A 73 -11.90 -12.24 -14.01
C GLU A 73 -10.59 -11.99 -14.78
N ALA A 74 -10.52 -10.92 -15.57
CA ALA A 74 -9.29 -10.55 -16.26
C ALA A 74 -8.14 -10.23 -15.29
N LEU A 75 -8.40 -9.50 -14.20
CA LEU A 75 -7.40 -9.18 -13.18
C LEU A 75 -6.96 -10.43 -12.40
N LEU A 76 -7.88 -11.35 -12.08
CA LEU A 76 -7.55 -12.60 -11.39
C LEU A 76 -6.68 -13.51 -12.28
N ALA A 77 -6.97 -13.57 -13.58
CA ALA A 77 -6.18 -14.34 -14.54
C ALA A 77 -4.90 -13.63 -15.02
N ALA A 78 -4.63 -12.39 -14.58
CA ALA A 78 -3.50 -11.61 -15.07
C ALA A 78 -2.13 -12.29 -14.90
N HIS A 79 -1.98 -13.09 -13.83
CA HIS A 79 -0.76 -13.84 -13.55
C HIS A 79 -0.52 -15.04 -14.49
N GLU A 80 -1.54 -15.45 -15.26
CA GLU A 80 -1.46 -16.52 -16.24
C GLU A 80 -1.08 -16.00 -17.64
N ALA A 81 -1.22 -14.69 -17.88
CA ALA A 81 -0.87 -14.03 -19.14
C ALA A 81 0.65 -13.74 -19.19
N PRO A 82 1.42 -14.41 -20.08
CA PRO A 82 2.87 -14.23 -20.14
C PRO A 82 3.30 -12.78 -20.40
N GLU A 83 2.52 -12.03 -21.17
CA GLU A 83 2.76 -10.62 -21.48
C GLU A 83 2.64 -9.69 -20.27
N LEU A 84 1.94 -10.10 -19.21
CA LEU A 84 1.79 -9.33 -17.97
C LEU A 84 2.83 -9.69 -16.91
N LYS A 85 3.61 -10.75 -17.11
CA LYS A 85 4.66 -11.17 -16.17
C LYS A 85 5.65 -10.03 -15.84
N PRO A 86 6.20 -9.26 -16.82
CA PRO A 86 7.11 -8.16 -16.50
C PRO A 86 6.44 -7.07 -15.65
N VAL A 87 5.15 -6.78 -15.92
CA VAL A 87 4.37 -5.80 -15.16
C VAL A 87 4.18 -6.25 -13.72
N LEU A 88 3.83 -7.52 -13.50
CA LEU A 88 3.68 -8.09 -12.16
C LEU A 88 5.01 -8.11 -11.40
N GLU A 89 6.12 -8.45 -12.07
CA GLU A 89 7.46 -8.39 -11.48
C GLU A 89 7.84 -6.96 -11.09
N ASP A 90 7.57 -5.96 -11.94
CA ASP A 90 7.83 -4.55 -11.65
C ASP A 90 6.98 -4.01 -10.50
N LEU A 91 5.76 -4.50 -10.37
CA LEU A 91 4.89 -4.21 -9.23
C LEU A 91 5.18 -5.10 -8.02
N LEU A 92 6.13 -6.03 -8.07
CA LEU A 92 6.38 -6.99 -6.99
C LEU A 92 5.13 -7.80 -6.57
N LEU A 93 4.23 -8.07 -7.52
CA LEU A 93 3.00 -8.82 -7.30
C LEU A 93 3.12 -10.24 -7.88
N LEU A 94 2.68 -11.24 -7.11
CA LEU A 94 2.58 -12.60 -7.62
C LEU A 94 1.28 -12.83 -8.42
N ARG A 95 0.17 -12.28 -7.91
CA ARG A 95 -1.18 -12.35 -8.50
C ARG A 95 -2.14 -11.42 -7.76
N LEU A 96 -3.31 -11.19 -8.33
CA LEU A 96 -4.46 -10.64 -7.61
C LEU A 96 -5.34 -11.78 -7.09
N ALA A 97 -6.04 -11.54 -5.99
CA ALA A 97 -6.94 -12.51 -5.37
C ALA A 97 -8.28 -11.85 -5.01
N ARG A 98 -9.34 -12.66 -4.95
CA ARG A 98 -10.62 -12.19 -4.39
C ARG A 98 -10.42 -11.93 -2.90
N VAL A 99 -11.06 -10.88 -2.41
CA VAL A 99 -11.06 -10.49 -1.01
C VAL A 99 -12.48 -10.12 -0.61
N GLU A 100 -12.83 -10.39 0.63
CA GLU A 100 -14.09 -9.97 1.25
C GLU A 100 -13.85 -8.72 2.09
N ASP A 101 -14.86 -7.86 2.18
CA ASP A 101 -14.78 -6.58 2.90
C ASP A 101 -14.35 -6.77 4.38
N GLN A 102 -14.70 -7.91 4.98
CA GLN A 102 -14.33 -8.26 6.36
C GLN A 102 -12.81 -8.29 6.58
N ALA A 103 -12.01 -8.58 5.55
CA ALA A 103 -10.55 -8.54 5.66
C ALA A 103 -10.05 -7.14 6.07
N PHE A 104 -10.78 -6.08 5.74
CA PHE A 104 -10.42 -4.69 6.01
C PHE A 104 -10.97 -4.16 7.34
N GLN A 105 -11.73 -4.96 8.10
CA GLN A 105 -12.29 -4.57 9.39
C GLN A 105 -11.22 -4.09 10.39
N LEU A 106 -10.03 -4.69 10.33
CA LEU A 106 -8.86 -4.30 11.11
C LEU A 106 -8.56 -2.79 11.06
N PHE A 107 -8.73 -2.16 9.90
CA PHE A 107 -8.46 -0.73 9.76
C PHE A 107 -9.48 0.13 10.51
N LEU A 108 -10.75 -0.29 10.55
CA LEU A 108 -11.79 0.38 11.32
C LEU A 108 -11.55 0.19 12.83
N ASP A 109 -11.12 -1.01 13.23
CA ASP A 109 -10.79 -1.29 14.63
C ASP A 109 -9.60 -0.43 15.10
N TRP A 110 -8.57 -0.26 14.24
CA TRP A 110 -7.44 0.61 14.50
C TRP A 110 -7.83 2.09 14.54
N GLU A 111 -8.72 2.54 13.65
CA GLU A 111 -9.25 3.91 13.67
C GLU A 111 -9.99 4.18 14.99
N HIS A 112 -10.87 3.27 15.42
CA HIS A 112 -11.58 3.39 16.69
C HIS A 112 -10.63 3.40 17.89
N ALA A 113 -9.61 2.53 17.90
CA ALA A 113 -8.62 2.49 18.96
C ALA A 113 -7.79 3.79 19.03
N ALA A 114 -7.39 4.32 17.87
CA ALA A 114 -6.69 5.59 17.78
C ALA A 114 -7.57 6.75 18.28
N ALA A 115 -8.84 6.79 17.89
CA ALA A 115 -9.79 7.80 18.36
C ALA A 115 -9.99 7.74 19.88
N ALA A 116 -10.17 6.54 20.45
CA ALA A 116 -10.31 6.33 21.89
C ALA A 116 -9.05 6.75 22.67
N ALA A 117 -7.87 6.63 22.05
CA ALA A 117 -6.59 7.08 22.61
C ALA A 117 -6.30 8.59 22.39
N GLY A 118 -7.23 9.35 21.79
CA GLY A 118 -7.09 10.80 21.57
C GLY A 118 -6.40 11.19 20.26
N TYR A 119 -6.17 10.24 19.35
CA TYR A 119 -5.53 10.43 18.05
C TYR A 119 -6.52 10.44 16.87
N ALA A 120 -7.74 10.95 17.07
CA ALA A 120 -8.78 10.97 16.04
C ALA A 120 -8.41 11.78 14.77
N LYS A 121 -7.39 12.65 14.85
CA LYS A 121 -6.78 13.32 13.70
C LYS A 121 -5.27 13.40 13.90
N LEU A 122 -4.51 12.96 12.90
CA LEU A 122 -3.08 13.24 12.81
C LEU A 122 -2.91 14.75 12.61
N ARG A 123 -2.22 15.41 13.52
CA ARG A 123 -1.88 16.84 13.46
C ARG A 123 -0.46 17.02 12.98
#